data_AF-A0A349MA63-F1
#
_entry.id   AF-A0A349MA63-F1
#
_cell.length_a   1.000
_cell.length_b   1.000
_cell.length_c   1.000
_cell.angle_alpha   90.00
_cell.angle_beta   90.00
_cell.angle_gamma   90.00
#
_symmetry.space_group_name_H-M   'P 1'
#
loop_
_entity.id
_entity.type
_entity.pdbx_description
1 polymer ?
#
loop_
_entity_poly.entity_id
_entity_poly.type
_entity_poly.pdbx_seq_one_letter_code
_entity_poly.pdbx_strand_id
1 'polypeptide(L)' 'MNTIDTLSSADLMALEDAHGAHNYHPLPVVLDRGEGVHVWDV' A
#
# COMPACT_ATOMS: atom_id res chain seq x y z
N MET A 1 16.33 11.46 17.50
CA MET A 1 14.91 11.12 17.32
C MET A 1 14.51 11.62 15.95
N ASN A 2 14.68 10.81 14.91
CA ASN A 2 14.25 11.18 13.57
C ASN A 2 14.20 9.92 12.68
N THR A 3 13.10 9.18 12.74
CA THR A 3 12.75 8.20 11.73
C THR A 3 11.27 8.36 11.48
N ILE A 4 10.92 8.88 10.31
CA ILE A 4 9.57 8.74 9.79
C ILE A 4 9.49 7.26 9.46
N ASP A 5 8.89 6.46 10.35
CA ASP A 5 8.68 5.04 10.09
C ASP A 5 7.71 4.95 8.90
N THR A 6 8.26 4.64 7.73
CA THR A 6 7.47 4.32 6.55
C THR A 6 6.73 3.02 6.80
N LEU A 7 5.40 3.06 6.68
CA LEU A 7 4.55 1.88 6.76
C LEU A 7 4.87 0.93 5.62
N SER A 8 4.93 -0.37 5.91
CA SER A 8 5.12 -1.39 4.89
C SER A 8 3.84 -1.61 4.08
N SER A 9 3.97 -2.23 2.90
CA SER A 9 2.83 -2.72 2.12
C SER A 9 1.85 -3.58 2.96
N ALA A 10 2.36 -4.39 3.90
CA ALA A 10 1.52 -5.23 4.76
C ALA A 10 0.71 -4.41 5.77
N ASP A 11 1.31 -3.37 6.36
CA ASP A 11 0.61 -2.48 7.30
C ASP A 11 -0.53 -1.74 6.59
N LEU A 12 -0.29 -1.31 5.36
CA LEU A 12 -1.27 -0.59 4.54
C LEU A 12 -2.42 -1.50 4.08
N MET A 13 -2.13 -2.75 3.71
CA MET A 13 -3.17 -3.75 3.42
C MET A 13 -4.00 -4.07 4.67
N ALA A 14 -3.38 -4.16 5.86
CA ALA A 14 -4.11 -4.39 7.11
C ALA A 14 -5.03 -3.19 7.48
N LEU A 15 -4.60 -1.96 7.18
CA LEU A 15 -5.44 -0.78 7.36
C LEU A 15 -6.64 -0.76 6.40
N GLU A 16 -6.45 -1.18 5.15
CA GLU A 16 -7.53 -1.32 4.17
C GLU A 16 -8.51 -2.43 4.55
N ASP A 17 -8.03 -3.59 4.99
CA ASP A 17 -8.87 -4.68 5.50
C ASP A 17 -9.72 -4.23 6.71
N ALA A 18 -9.13 -3.46 7.63
CA ALA A 18 -9.83 -3.01 8.84
C ALA A 18 -10.88 -1.92 8.61
N HIS A 19 -10.73 -1.11 7.56
CA HIS A 19 -11.51 0.12 7.38
C HIS A 19 -12.19 0.27 6.01
N GLY A 20 -11.79 -0.50 5.02
CA GLY A 20 -12.35 -0.53 3.67
C GLY A 20 -13.56 -1.45 3.55
N ALA A 21 -14.38 -1.23 2.52
CA ALA A 21 -15.44 -2.18 2.17
C ALA A 21 -14.84 -3.34 1.36
N HIS A 22 -15.24 -4.57 1.66
CA HIS A 22 -14.64 -5.79 1.10
C HIS A 22 -15.32 -6.19 -0.23
N ASN A 23 -15.30 -5.30 -1.22
CA ASN A 23 -15.90 -5.53 -2.54
C ASN A 23 -14.88 -5.77 -3.67
N TYR A 24 -13.59 -5.74 -3.35
CA TYR A 24 -12.50 -6.06 -4.26
C TYR A 24 -11.58 -7.14 -3.68
N HIS A 25 -10.89 -7.86 -4.57
CA HIS A 25 -9.80 -8.76 -4.21
C HIS A 25 -8.56 -8.37 -5.04
N PRO A 26 -7.88 -7.28 -4.65
CA PRO A 26 -6.73 -6.79 -5.39
C PRO A 26 -5.54 -7.78 -5.30
N LEU A 27 -4.62 -7.67 -6.25
CA LEU A 27 -3.31 -8.31 -6.11
C LEU A 27 -2.61 -7.75 -4.86
N PRO A 28 -1.83 -8.55 -4.11
CA PRO A 28 -1.18 -8.13 -2.87
C PRO A 28 0.04 -7.25 -3.15
N VAL A 29 -0.21 -6.04 -3.66
CA VAL A 29 0.78 -5.02 -3.98
C VAL A 29 0.18 -3.65 -3.66
N VAL A 30 0.98 -2.78 -3.06
CA VAL A 30 0.60 -1.41 -2.74
C VAL A 30 1.52 -0.47 -3.50
N LEU A 31 0.97 0.30 -4.44
CA LEU A 31 1.75 1.18 -5.32
C LEU A 31 1.72 2.62 -4.80
N ASP A 32 2.86 3.32 -4.76
CA ASP A 32 2.94 4.75 -4.42
C ASP A 32 3.40 5.66 -5.55
N ARG A 33 4.06 5.11 -6.58
CA ARG A 33 4.65 5.90 -7.66
C ARG A 33 4.45 5.25 -9.01
N GLY A 34 4.23 6.08 -10.02
CA GLY A 34 4.22 5.70 -11.43
C GLY A 34 4.97 6.72 -12.31
N GLU A 35 5.67 6.22 -13.32
CA GLU A 35 6.38 7.01 -14.34
C GLU A 35 6.27 6.30 -15.69
N GLY A 36 5.49 6.90 -16.60
CA GLY A 36 5.15 6.25 -17.87
C GLY A 36 4.43 4.92 -17.63
N VAL A 37 5.02 3.82 -18.11
CA VAL A 37 4.48 2.45 -17.96
C VAL A 37 5.01 1.74 -16.70
N HIS A 38 5.93 2.36 -15.96
CA HIS A 38 6.57 1.75 -14.79
C HIS A 38 5.90 2.21 -13.49
N VAL A 39 5.86 1.30 -12.51
CA VAL A 39 5.30 1.53 -11.18
C VAL A 39 6.23 0.96 -10.11
N TRP A 40 6.12 1.51 -8.90
CA TRP A 40 6.88 1.09 -7.72
C TRP A 40 5.93 0.85 -6.55
N ASP A 41 6.29 -0.12 -5.73
CA ASP A 41 5.66 -0.40 -4.45
C ASP A 41 6.26 0.44 -3.31
N VAL A 42 5.55 0.44 -2.19
CA VAL A 42 5.95 1.04 -0.89
C VAL A 42 6.74 0.10 -0.01
#